data_AF-A0A1C6RAQ7-F1
#
_entry.id   AF-A0A1C6RAQ7-F1
#
_cell.length_a   1.000
_cell.length_b   1.000
_cell.length_c   1.000
_cell.angle_alpha   90.00
_cell.angle_beta   90.00
_cell.angle_gamma   90.00
#
_symmetry.space_group_name_H-M   'P 1'
#
loop_
_entity.id
_entity.type
_entity.pdbx_description
1 polymer ?
#
loop_
_entity_poly.entity_id
_entity_poly.type
_entity_poly.pdbx_seq_one_letter_code
_entity_poly.pdbx_strand_id
1 'polypeptide(L)'
;MADKSAIEWTEATWNPTTGCDRISAGCDNCYALTLAKRLKAMGSAKYRTDGDPRTSGPGFGVALHPDALAVPLRWREPRTVFVNSMSDLFHARIPVTYVRQVFDVMRETPRHTYQVLTKRAARLARLAPQLEWPSNVWMGVSVEDDSQRDRLDHLRKVPAAVRFVSAEPLLGSLPGLDLVGIDWLIAGGESGQGCRPMDPAWVRDLRDQCVSAGTAFFFKQWGGRTPKAGGRSLDGRTWDEMPQPRLLAESTTVATTVPPVVSIRTSHGAGGVTTPSPNGALIRWLTGAIVQCGGSASRSSAGLPMTLTQVPGAVRRRPRSFSTAASRRCST
;
A
#
# COMPACT_ATOMS: atom_id res chain seq x y z
N MET A 1 12.59 12.51 5.40
CA MET A 1 11.41 12.91 4.59
C MET A 1 11.92 13.94 3.60
N ALA A 2 11.34 14.04 2.42
CA ALA A 2 11.83 14.94 1.39
C ALA A 2 10.74 15.96 1.04
N ASP A 3 10.98 17.23 1.43
CA ASP A 3 10.17 18.39 1.03
C ASP A 3 10.34 18.74 -0.46
N LYS A 4 11.26 18.06 -1.17
CA LYS A 4 11.41 18.07 -2.62
C LYS A 4 11.60 16.63 -3.10
N SER A 5 10.62 16.08 -3.80
CA SER A 5 10.70 14.76 -4.42
C SER A 5 11.53 14.79 -5.70
N ALA A 6 12.13 13.65 -6.06
CA ALA A 6 12.77 13.46 -7.35
C ALA A 6 11.85 12.78 -8.39
N ILE A 7 10.69 12.29 -7.95
CA ILE A 7 9.67 11.61 -8.76
C ILE A 7 8.93 12.66 -9.59
N GLU A 8 8.71 12.36 -10.86
CA GLU A 8 8.35 13.31 -11.91
C GLU A 8 6.97 13.97 -11.72
N TRP A 9 6.04 13.27 -11.06
CA TRP A 9 4.62 13.64 -10.94
C TRP A 9 4.21 14.08 -9.52
N THR A 10 5.17 14.33 -8.62
CA THR A 10 4.91 14.73 -7.23
C THR A 10 6.01 15.65 -6.70
N GLU A 11 5.64 16.57 -5.80
CA GLU A 11 6.53 17.58 -5.25
C GLU A 11 7.14 17.14 -3.90
N ALA A 12 6.45 16.29 -3.14
CA ALA A 12 6.89 15.85 -1.81
C ALA A 12 6.51 14.39 -1.53
N THR A 13 7.25 13.73 -0.62
CA THR A 13 6.92 12.36 -0.17
C THR A 13 6.58 12.31 1.31
N TRP A 14 5.43 11.71 1.64
CA TRP A 14 4.98 11.50 3.00
C TRP A 14 4.94 10.00 3.31
N ASN A 15 5.61 9.57 4.38
CA ASN A 15 5.76 8.16 4.74
C ASN A 15 5.33 7.93 6.21
N PRO A 16 4.02 7.88 6.49
CA PRO A 16 3.46 7.46 7.77
C PRO A 16 3.69 5.97 8.07
N THR A 17 4.04 5.14 7.09
CA THR A 17 4.55 3.77 7.29
C THR A 17 5.83 3.51 6.48
N THR A 18 6.58 2.46 6.83
CA THR A 18 7.68 1.90 6.03
C THR A 18 7.57 0.38 5.95
N GLY A 19 8.14 -0.23 4.92
CA GLY A 19 8.13 -1.68 4.72
C GLY A 19 6.89 -2.20 3.99
N CYS A 20 7.04 -3.31 3.29
CA CYS A 20 5.99 -4.03 2.57
C CYS A 20 6.50 -5.43 2.18
N ASP A 21 5.61 -6.41 2.01
CA ASP A 21 5.96 -7.72 1.46
C ASP A 21 5.70 -7.77 -0.06
N ARG A 22 6.57 -8.44 -0.83
CA ARG A 22 6.37 -8.74 -2.26
C ARG A 22 5.09 -9.57 -2.49
N ILE A 23 4.31 -9.20 -3.51
CA ILE A 23 3.05 -9.89 -3.88
C ILE A 23 2.83 -10.06 -5.40
N SER A 24 3.75 -9.59 -6.24
CA SER A 24 3.66 -9.63 -7.70
C SER A 24 5.06 -9.54 -8.31
N ALA A 25 5.20 -9.90 -9.59
CA ALA A 25 6.46 -9.81 -10.33
C ALA A 25 7.02 -8.38 -10.38
N GLY A 26 6.15 -7.35 -10.33
CA GLY A 26 6.55 -5.95 -10.19
C GLY A 26 7.25 -5.59 -8.87
N CYS A 27 7.30 -6.52 -7.91
CA CYS A 27 7.98 -6.30 -6.64
C CYS A 27 9.40 -6.90 -6.60
N ASP A 28 9.83 -7.68 -7.59
CA ASP A 28 11.08 -8.45 -7.52
C ASP A 28 12.34 -7.55 -7.50
N ASN A 29 12.35 -6.49 -8.31
CA ASN A 29 13.43 -5.49 -8.33
C ASN A 29 13.07 -4.22 -7.53
N CYS A 30 12.25 -4.33 -6.48
CA CYS A 30 11.72 -3.17 -5.75
C CYS A 30 12.83 -2.24 -5.21
N TYR A 31 12.85 -0.98 -5.70
CA TYR A 31 13.81 0.03 -5.25
C TYR A 31 13.73 0.29 -3.74
N ALA A 32 12.53 0.25 -3.16
CA ALA A 32 12.30 0.55 -1.75
C ALA A 32 12.93 -0.51 -0.83
N LEU A 33 12.92 -1.78 -1.24
CA LEU A 33 13.61 -2.87 -0.52
C LEU A 33 15.13 -2.66 -0.53
N THR A 34 15.71 -2.30 -1.68
CA THR A 34 17.14 -1.99 -1.83
C THR A 34 17.55 -0.78 -0.99
N LEU A 35 16.76 0.29 -1.03
CA LEU A 35 17.01 1.52 -0.29
C LEU A 35 16.82 1.32 1.23
N ALA A 36 15.85 0.52 1.66
CA ALA A 36 15.64 0.18 3.07
C ALA A 36 16.83 -0.57 3.67
N LYS A 37 17.41 -1.55 2.96
CA LYS A 37 18.65 -2.23 3.37
C LYS A 37 19.79 -1.24 3.59
N ARG A 38 19.96 -0.25 2.69
CA ARG A 38 20.96 0.82 2.85
C ARG A 38 20.64 1.74 4.03
N LEU A 39 19.39 2.16 4.20
CA LEU A 39 18.97 3.03 5.30
C LEU A 39 19.13 2.36 6.67
N LYS A 40 18.89 1.04 6.77
CA LYS A 40 19.22 0.24 7.96
C LYS A 40 20.73 0.23 8.24
N ALA A 41 21.55 -0.04 7.22
CA ALA A 41 23.01 -0.05 7.37
C ALA A 41 23.59 1.33 7.79
N MET A 42 22.91 2.42 7.44
CA MET A 42 23.23 3.79 7.89
C MET A 42 22.58 4.16 9.25
N GLY A 43 22.03 3.19 10.00
CA GLY A 43 21.48 3.40 11.34
C GLY A 43 20.13 4.13 11.39
N SER A 44 19.41 4.24 10.27
CA SER A 44 18.15 5.00 10.24
C SER A 44 17.07 4.37 11.12
N ALA A 45 16.62 5.10 12.14
CA ALA A 45 15.67 4.61 13.15
C ALA A 45 14.36 4.04 12.57
N LYS A 46 13.90 4.59 11.43
CA LYS A 46 12.68 4.13 10.73
C LYS A 46 12.81 2.77 10.05
N TYR A 47 14.03 2.34 9.74
CA TYR A 47 14.33 1.10 8.99
C TYR A 47 15.05 0.08 9.87
N ARG A 48 14.79 0.08 11.19
CA ARG A 48 15.35 -0.91 12.11
C ARG A 48 14.65 -2.27 12.00
N THR A 49 13.34 -2.27 11.74
CA THR A 49 12.50 -3.47 11.63
C THR A 49 12.83 -4.28 10.37
N ASP A 50 13.23 -5.53 10.55
CA ASP A 50 13.45 -6.45 9.42
C ASP A 50 12.13 -7.07 8.96
N GLY A 51 12.07 -7.37 7.66
CA GLY A 51 10.98 -8.13 7.05
C GLY A 51 11.24 -9.64 7.05
N ASP A 52 10.27 -10.39 6.53
CA ASP A 52 10.43 -11.82 6.24
C ASP A 52 11.48 -12.00 5.13
N PRO A 53 12.58 -12.76 5.34
CA PRO A 53 13.60 -12.98 4.31
C PRO A 53 13.08 -13.52 2.96
N ARG A 54 11.90 -14.14 2.92
CA ARG A 54 11.29 -14.70 1.71
C ARG A 54 10.47 -13.71 0.88
N THR A 55 9.98 -12.63 1.48
CA THR A 55 9.04 -11.69 0.83
C THR A 55 9.41 -10.23 1.00
N SER A 56 10.10 -9.89 2.08
CA SER A 56 10.71 -8.59 2.36
C SER A 56 12.19 -8.80 2.72
N GLY A 57 12.78 -8.07 3.67
CA GLY A 57 14.21 -8.20 3.97
C GLY A 57 14.75 -7.16 4.95
N PRO A 58 16.09 -7.00 5.04
CA PRO A 58 16.71 -6.12 6.03
C PRO A 58 16.20 -4.69 5.98
N GLY A 59 15.65 -4.21 7.11
CA GLY A 59 15.08 -2.88 7.27
C GLY A 59 13.76 -2.62 6.56
N PHE A 60 13.16 -3.61 5.89
CA PHE A 60 11.90 -3.45 5.13
C PHE A 60 10.70 -4.16 5.78
N GLY A 61 10.79 -4.45 7.08
CA GLY A 61 9.65 -4.88 7.88
C GLY A 61 8.62 -3.77 8.02
N VAL A 62 7.34 -4.14 8.05
CA VAL A 62 6.23 -3.18 8.14
C VAL A 62 6.24 -2.50 9.50
N ALA A 63 6.36 -1.17 9.50
CA ALA A 63 6.40 -0.33 10.69
C ALA A 63 5.52 0.92 10.53
N LEU A 64 4.87 1.31 11.62
CA LEU A 64 4.09 2.55 11.73
C LEU A 64 4.98 3.68 12.25
N HIS A 65 4.72 4.91 11.83
CA HIS A 65 5.44 6.11 12.29
C HIS A 65 4.45 7.21 12.74
N PRO A 66 3.84 7.09 13.95
CA PRO A 66 2.86 8.06 14.43
C PRO A 66 3.37 9.52 14.40
N ASP A 67 4.64 9.75 14.75
CA ASP A 67 5.29 11.07 14.70
C ASP A 67 5.27 11.71 13.30
N ALA A 68 5.16 10.90 12.25
CA ALA A 68 5.06 11.37 10.88
C ALA A 68 3.65 11.82 10.48
N LEU A 69 2.61 11.50 11.26
CA LEU A 69 1.24 11.97 10.99
C LEU A 69 1.15 13.50 11.04
N ALA A 70 1.83 14.12 11.98
CA ALA A 70 1.82 15.58 12.16
C ALA A 70 2.63 16.36 11.09
N VAL A 71 3.19 15.70 10.09
CA VAL A 71 4.10 16.34 9.10
C VAL A 71 3.34 17.21 8.10
N PRO A 72 2.26 16.75 7.43
CA PRO A 72 1.57 17.59 6.45
C PRO A 72 0.81 18.76 7.10
N LEU A 73 0.38 18.62 8.36
CA LEU A 73 -0.21 19.71 9.15
C LEU A 73 0.69 20.97 9.18
N ARG A 74 2.02 20.78 9.16
CA ARG A 74 3.03 21.84 9.23
C ARG A 74 3.35 22.50 7.90
N TRP A 75 2.95 21.90 6.78
CA TRP A 75 3.16 22.48 5.45
C TRP A 75 2.12 23.58 5.20
N ARG A 76 2.58 24.76 4.74
CA ARG A 76 1.72 25.92 4.47
C ARG A 76 1.31 25.99 3.01
N GLU A 77 2.30 25.96 2.11
CA GLU A 77 2.08 26.00 0.67
C GLU A 77 1.35 24.74 0.16
N PRO A 78 0.46 24.86 -0.85
CA PRO A 78 -0.08 23.72 -1.57
C PRO A 78 1.01 22.78 -2.08
N ARG A 79 0.70 21.47 -2.10
CA ARG A 79 1.66 20.42 -2.51
C ARG A 79 0.95 19.22 -3.11
N THR A 80 1.59 18.61 -4.09
CA THR A 80 1.25 17.31 -4.65
C THR A 80 2.10 16.23 -3.99
N VAL A 81 1.51 15.46 -3.08
CA VAL A 81 2.20 14.61 -2.11
C VAL A 81 2.01 13.13 -2.44
N PHE A 82 3.10 12.40 -2.72
CA PHE A 82 3.05 10.95 -2.83
C PHE A 82 3.13 10.28 -1.45
N VAL A 83 2.08 9.54 -1.11
CA VAL A 83 1.93 8.83 0.16
C VAL A 83 2.55 7.44 0.06
N ASN A 84 3.35 7.07 1.07
CA ASN A 84 3.97 5.76 1.22
C ASN A 84 4.93 5.35 0.08
N SER A 85 5.79 6.27 -0.36
CA SER A 85 6.89 5.96 -1.29
C SER A 85 7.89 4.87 -0.82
N MET A 86 7.79 4.41 0.44
CA MET A 86 8.63 3.36 1.03
C MET A 86 7.81 2.26 1.75
N SER A 87 6.52 2.11 1.42
CA SER A 87 5.62 1.06 1.94
C SER A 87 4.38 0.88 1.04
N ASP A 88 3.36 0.15 1.52
CA ASP A 88 2.02 0.13 0.92
C ASP A 88 1.02 0.40 2.06
N LEU A 89 0.22 1.47 1.98
CA LEU A 89 -0.71 1.85 3.07
C LEU A 89 -1.76 0.76 3.35
N PHE A 90 -2.07 -0.04 2.32
CA PHE A 90 -3.05 -1.10 2.40
C PHE A 90 -2.40 -2.46 2.73
N HIS A 91 -1.18 -2.48 3.28
CA HIS A 91 -0.57 -3.71 3.83
C HIS A 91 -1.42 -4.35 4.94
N ALA A 92 -1.55 -5.68 4.93
CA ALA A 92 -2.40 -6.42 5.87
C ALA A 92 -2.07 -6.16 7.36
N ARG A 93 -0.78 -5.98 7.67
CA ARG A 93 -0.27 -5.65 9.02
C ARG A 93 -0.48 -4.19 9.47
N ILE A 94 -1.00 -3.30 8.64
CA ILE A 94 -1.32 -1.90 9.05
C ILE A 94 -2.75 -1.88 9.59
N PRO A 95 -3.00 -1.53 10.87
CA PRO A 95 -4.35 -1.50 11.44
C PRO A 95 -5.28 -0.52 10.70
N VAL A 96 -6.56 -0.86 10.57
CA VAL A 96 -7.56 0.02 9.91
C VAL A 96 -7.69 1.36 10.63
N THR A 97 -7.54 1.37 11.96
CA THR A 97 -7.49 2.59 12.78
C THR A 97 -6.33 3.52 12.38
N TYR A 98 -5.17 2.96 12.02
CA TYR A 98 -4.04 3.76 11.53
C TYR A 98 -4.24 4.24 10.10
N VAL A 99 -4.91 3.45 9.25
CA VAL A 99 -5.32 3.93 7.91
C VAL A 99 -6.29 5.11 8.04
N ARG A 100 -7.25 5.07 8.96
CA ARG A 100 -8.12 6.21 9.28
C ARG A 100 -7.33 7.45 9.70
N GLN A 101 -6.43 7.34 10.68
CA GLN A 101 -5.56 8.46 11.11
C GLN A 101 -4.74 9.07 9.95
N VAL A 102 -4.31 8.26 8.99
CA VAL A 102 -3.61 8.73 7.78
C VAL A 102 -4.56 9.48 6.84
N PHE A 103 -5.82 9.06 6.70
CA PHE A 103 -6.86 9.76 5.95
C PHE A 103 -7.37 11.03 6.66
N ASP A 104 -7.46 11.04 7.98
CA ASP A 104 -7.81 12.21 8.80
C ASP A 104 -6.86 13.38 8.54
N VAL A 105 -5.55 13.11 8.51
CA VAL A 105 -4.54 14.12 8.16
C VAL A 105 -4.74 14.65 6.73
N MET A 106 -5.11 13.80 5.77
CA MET A 106 -5.38 14.24 4.39
C MET A 106 -6.62 15.14 4.31
N ARG A 107 -7.69 14.80 5.05
CA ARG A 107 -8.92 15.59 5.20
C ARG A 107 -8.64 16.94 5.88
N GLU A 108 -7.80 16.97 6.91
CA GLU A 108 -7.45 18.18 7.68
C GLU A 108 -6.49 19.13 6.92
N THR A 109 -5.96 18.69 5.78
CA THR A 109 -5.04 19.48 4.97
C THR A 109 -5.50 19.58 3.50
N PRO A 110 -6.70 20.13 3.24
CA PRO A 110 -7.32 20.14 1.91
C PRO A 110 -6.51 20.92 0.85
N ARG A 111 -5.56 21.75 1.29
CA ARG A 111 -4.60 22.48 0.44
C ARG A 111 -3.52 21.61 -0.22
N HIS A 112 -3.38 20.34 0.15
CA HIS A 112 -2.47 19.40 -0.51
C HIS A 112 -3.24 18.32 -1.26
N THR A 113 -2.78 17.96 -2.45
CA THR A 113 -3.28 16.82 -3.21
C THR A 113 -2.47 15.58 -2.83
N TYR A 114 -3.14 14.52 -2.37
CA TYR A 114 -2.52 13.28 -1.95
C TYR A 114 -2.66 12.19 -2.99
N GLN A 115 -1.54 11.72 -3.54
CA GLN A 115 -1.50 10.54 -4.39
C GLN A 115 -1.18 9.31 -3.54
N VAL A 116 -2.12 8.39 -3.44
CA VAL A 116 -1.96 7.12 -2.74
C VAL A 116 -1.93 6.00 -3.78
N LEU A 117 -0.93 5.11 -3.69
CA LEU A 117 -0.76 3.97 -4.61
C LEU A 117 -0.69 2.67 -3.83
N THR A 118 -1.29 1.60 -4.36
CA THR A 118 -1.24 0.27 -3.73
C THR A 118 -1.16 -0.85 -4.77
N LYS A 119 -0.58 -1.99 -4.39
CA LYS A 119 -0.72 -3.26 -5.12
C LYS A 119 -1.78 -4.18 -4.49
N ARG A 120 -2.43 -3.74 -3.41
CA ARG A 120 -3.34 -4.53 -2.56
C ARG A 120 -4.80 -4.12 -2.75
N ALA A 121 -5.21 -4.01 -4.00
CA ALA A 121 -6.50 -3.45 -4.43
C ALA A 121 -7.72 -4.11 -3.74
N ALA A 122 -7.71 -5.44 -3.55
CA ALA A 122 -8.76 -6.15 -2.82
C ALA A 122 -8.93 -5.68 -1.36
N ARG A 123 -7.83 -5.34 -0.66
CA ARG A 123 -7.89 -4.80 0.70
C ARG A 123 -8.30 -3.32 0.69
N LEU A 124 -7.85 -2.54 -0.28
CA LEU A 124 -8.34 -1.18 -0.52
C LEU A 124 -9.87 -1.17 -0.67
N ALA A 125 -10.42 -1.96 -1.58
CA ALA A 125 -11.87 -2.01 -1.84
C ALA A 125 -12.68 -2.41 -0.58
N ARG A 126 -12.17 -3.32 0.25
CA ARG A 126 -12.83 -3.72 1.52
C ARG A 126 -12.75 -2.64 2.61
N LEU A 127 -11.73 -1.77 2.57
CA LEU A 127 -11.58 -0.68 3.53
C LEU A 127 -12.22 0.63 3.06
N ALA A 128 -12.45 0.82 1.75
CA ALA A 128 -12.98 2.06 1.22
C ALA A 128 -14.29 2.54 1.86
N PRO A 129 -15.29 1.68 2.18
CA PRO A 129 -16.50 2.10 2.90
C PRO A 129 -16.29 2.47 4.40
N GLN A 130 -15.07 2.30 4.91
CA GLN A 130 -14.69 2.55 6.30
C GLN A 130 -13.78 3.78 6.46
N LEU A 131 -13.61 4.55 5.38
CA LEU A 131 -12.74 5.72 5.27
C LEU A 131 -13.56 6.87 4.69
N GLU A 132 -13.32 8.09 5.17
CA GLU A 132 -13.80 9.30 4.51
C GLU A 132 -12.89 9.63 3.33
N TRP A 133 -13.47 9.96 2.16
CA TRP A 133 -12.73 10.24 0.94
C TRP A 133 -12.82 11.72 0.59
N PRO A 134 -11.90 12.56 1.09
CA PRO A 134 -11.89 13.99 0.76
C PRO A 134 -11.44 14.19 -0.69
N SER A 135 -11.89 15.28 -1.31
CA SER A 135 -11.68 15.56 -2.75
C SER A 135 -10.22 15.73 -3.16
N ASN A 136 -9.33 15.96 -2.20
CA ASN A 136 -7.89 16.05 -2.39
C ASN A 136 -7.15 14.70 -2.35
N VAL A 137 -7.86 13.57 -2.22
CA VAL A 137 -7.26 12.22 -2.27
C VAL A 137 -7.44 11.58 -3.64
N TRP A 138 -6.32 11.34 -4.30
CA TRP A 138 -6.19 10.60 -5.55
C TRP A 138 -5.73 9.18 -5.21
N MET A 139 -6.52 8.19 -5.61
CA MET A 139 -6.27 6.78 -5.28
C MET A 139 -5.91 6.01 -6.53
N GLY A 140 -4.84 5.22 -6.48
CA GLY A 140 -4.43 4.41 -7.60
C GLY A 140 -3.97 3.01 -7.24
N VAL A 141 -3.97 2.16 -8.26
CA VAL A 141 -3.45 0.79 -8.19
C VAL A 141 -2.29 0.64 -9.17
N SER A 142 -1.25 -0.12 -8.81
CA SER A 142 -0.29 -0.54 -9.83
C SER A 142 -0.86 -1.70 -10.64
N VAL A 143 -0.53 -1.77 -11.92
CA VAL A 143 -0.92 -2.87 -12.82
C VAL A 143 0.26 -3.15 -13.75
N GLU A 144 1.07 -4.14 -13.39
CA GLU A 144 2.36 -4.38 -14.07
C GLU A 144 2.23 -5.15 -15.39
N ASP A 145 1.22 -6.01 -15.48
CA ASP A 145 0.93 -6.88 -16.61
C ASP A 145 -0.55 -7.33 -16.53
N ASP A 146 -1.04 -7.99 -17.58
CA ASP A 146 -2.46 -8.36 -17.72
C ASP A 146 -2.99 -9.24 -16.58
N SER A 147 -2.14 -10.00 -15.89
CA SER A 147 -2.54 -10.83 -14.74
C SER A 147 -2.97 -10.02 -13.51
N GLN A 148 -2.75 -8.70 -13.52
CA GLN A 148 -3.07 -7.76 -12.44
C GLN A 148 -4.25 -6.82 -12.78
N ARG A 149 -4.98 -7.11 -13.86
CA ARG A 149 -6.13 -6.34 -14.37
C ARG A 149 -7.30 -6.24 -13.37
N ASP A 150 -7.53 -7.27 -12.56
CA ASP A 150 -8.58 -7.34 -11.53
C ASP A 150 -8.52 -6.17 -10.52
N ARG A 151 -7.33 -5.58 -10.36
CA ARG A 151 -7.11 -4.40 -9.52
C ARG A 151 -7.92 -3.18 -9.96
N LEU A 152 -8.27 -3.05 -11.25
CA LEU A 152 -9.16 -1.97 -11.73
C LEU A 152 -10.58 -2.16 -11.20
N ASP A 153 -11.12 -3.38 -11.22
CA ASP A 153 -12.46 -3.70 -10.71
C ASP A 153 -12.59 -3.41 -9.20
N HIS A 154 -11.49 -3.55 -8.48
CA HIS A 154 -11.37 -3.11 -7.09
C HIS A 154 -11.27 -1.59 -6.95
N LEU A 155 -10.51 -0.90 -7.82
CA LEU A 155 -10.36 0.55 -7.78
C LEU A 155 -11.67 1.29 -8.12
N ARG A 156 -12.46 0.80 -9.10
CA ARG A 156 -13.76 1.41 -9.45
C ARG A 156 -14.76 1.46 -8.29
N LYS A 157 -14.63 0.55 -7.31
CA LYS A 157 -15.45 0.49 -6.08
C LYS A 157 -15.06 1.54 -5.03
N VAL A 158 -13.97 2.28 -5.24
CA VAL A 158 -13.46 3.31 -4.31
C VAL A 158 -14.04 4.68 -4.69
N PRO A 159 -14.61 5.46 -3.77
CA PRO A 159 -15.17 6.79 -4.06
C PRO A 159 -14.11 7.90 -4.01
N ALA A 160 -12.95 7.70 -4.64
CA ALA A 160 -11.91 8.72 -4.74
C ALA A 160 -12.23 9.76 -5.84
N ALA A 161 -11.80 11.01 -5.64
CA ALA A 161 -12.00 12.08 -6.63
C ALA A 161 -11.18 11.88 -7.90
N VAL A 162 -10.04 11.18 -7.81
CA VAL A 162 -9.27 10.70 -8.95
C VAL A 162 -8.95 9.22 -8.72
N ARG A 163 -9.26 8.39 -9.71
CA ARG A 163 -8.84 6.98 -9.80
C ARG A 163 -7.75 6.86 -10.86
N PHE A 164 -6.55 6.42 -10.47
CA PHE A 164 -5.45 6.29 -11.42
C PHE A 164 -4.84 4.89 -11.49
N VAL A 165 -4.34 4.52 -12.66
CA VAL A 165 -3.57 3.28 -12.87
C VAL A 165 -2.10 3.66 -13.02
N SER A 166 -1.24 3.05 -12.20
CA SER A 166 0.21 3.13 -12.38
C SER A 166 0.67 1.83 -13.05
N ALA A 167 0.80 1.86 -14.37
CA ALA A 167 1.39 0.81 -15.16
C ALA A 167 2.93 0.81 -14.96
N GLU A 168 3.34 0.51 -13.72
CA GLU A 168 4.73 0.62 -13.25
C GLU A 168 5.13 -0.48 -12.23
N PRO A 169 6.26 -1.17 -12.46
CA PRO A 169 6.92 -1.27 -13.77
C PRO A 169 5.98 -1.93 -14.78
N LEU A 170 5.93 -1.45 -16.02
CA LEU A 170 5.22 -2.15 -17.10
C LEU A 170 6.08 -3.34 -17.57
N LEU A 171 5.59 -4.55 -17.30
CA LEU A 171 6.28 -5.82 -17.51
C LEU A 171 5.68 -6.66 -18.65
N GLY A 172 4.48 -6.32 -19.11
CA GLY A 172 3.79 -6.97 -20.22
C GLY A 172 2.78 -6.03 -20.89
N SER A 173 2.17 -6.50 -21.97
CA SER A 173 1.06 -5.79 -22.62
C SER A 173 -0.19 -5.75 -21.73
N LEU A 174 -1.03 -4.74 -21.95
CA LEU A 174 -2.32 -4.54 -21.30
C LEU A 174 -3.42 -4.31 -22.37
N PRO A 175 -3.66 -5.29 -23.27
CA PRO A 175 -4.52 -5.10 -24.43
C PRO A 175 -5.98 -4.89 -24.01
N GLY A 176 -6.63 -3.84 -24.50
CA GLY A 176 -8.03 -3.55 -24.18
C GLY A 176 -8.27 -3.40 -22.67
N LEU A 177 -7.44 -2.63 -21.97
CA LEU A 177 -7.63 -2.29 -20.57
C LEU A 177 -8.92 -1.50 -20.40
N ASP A 178 -9.82 -1.96 -19.52
CA ASP A 178 -11.08 -1.26 -19.27
C ASP A 178 -10.81 0.01 -18.44
N LEU A 179 -10.70 1.14 -19.12
CA LEU A 179 -10.47 2.44 -18.52
C LEU A 179 -11.76 3.15 -18.06
N VAL A 180 -12.94 2.52 -18.15
CA VAL A 180 -14.19 3.14 -17.67
C VAL A 180 -14.07 3.45 -16.18
N GLY A 181 -14.28 4.73 -15.83
CA GLY A 181 -14.16 5.22 -14.45
C GLY A 181 -12.71 5.43 -13.96
N ILE A 182 -11.71 5.32 -14.84
CA ILE A 182 -10.31 5.64 -14.58
C ILE A 182 -9.98 7.03 -15.16
N ASP A 183 -9.43 7.90 -14.34
CA ASP A 183 -9.16 9.31 -14.66
C ASP A 183 -7.77 9.53 -15.27
N TRP A 184 -6.80 8.68 -14.91
CA TRP A 184 -5.40 8.86 -15.28
C TRP A 184 -4.67 7.52 -15.38
N LEU A 185 -3.79 7.40 -16.37
CA LEU A 185 -2.86 6.28 -16.50
C LEU A 185 -1.43 6.78 -16.61
N ILE A 186 -0.57 6.25 -15.74
CA ILE A 186 0.86 6.52 -15.70
C ILE A 186 1.58 5.28 -16.24
N ALA A 187 2.27 5.39 -17.38
CA ALA A 187 3.08 4.29 -17.94
C ALA A 187 4.57 4.51 -17.66
N GLY A 188 5.29 3.49 -17.20
CA GLY A 188 6.73 3.61 -16.94
C GLY A 188 7.49 2.29 -16.76
N GLY A 189 8.70 2.26 -17.29
CA GLY A 189 9.61 1.11 -17.19
C GLY A 189 10.34 1.02 -15.85
N GLU A 190 10.91 -0.15 -15.59
CA GLU A 190 11.57 -0.47 -14.33
C GLU A 190 12.88 0.32 -14.12
N SER A 191 13.17 0.72 -12.88
CA SER A 191 14.39 1.45 -12.52
C SER A 191 15.23 0.70 -11.49
N GLY A 192 16.55 0.70 -11.70
CA GLY A 192 17.54 0.18 -10.75
C GLY A 192 18.34 -1.01 -11.26
N GLN A 193 19.01 -1.70 -10.35
CA GLN A 193 19.78 -2.90 -10.68
C GLN A 193 18.84 -4.03 -11.09
N GLY A 194 19.11 -4.67 -12.24
CA GLY A 194 18.27 -5.74 -12.78
C GLY A 194 17.00 -5.28 -13.50
N CYS A 195 16.87 -3.98 -13.79
CA CYS A 195 15.73 -3.40 -14.51
C CYS A 195 15.38 -4.18 -15.78
N ARG A 196 14.13 -4.65 -15.87
CA ARG A 196 13.59 -5.33 -17.05
C ARG A 196 13.30 -4.31 -18.17
N PRO A 197 13.55 -4.66 -19.45
CA PRO A 197 13.18 -3.81 -20.58
C PRO A 197 11.66 -3.74 -20.74
N MET A 198 11.17 -2.61 -21.25
CA MET A 198 9.77 -2.36 -21.56
C MET A 198 9.62 -2.19 -23.07
N ASP A 199 8.65 -2.86 -23.69
CA ASP A 199 8.40 -2.74 -25.13
C ASP A 199 7.71 -1.40 -25.46
N PRO A 200 8.24 -0.59 -26.40
CA PRO A 200 7.56 0.60 -26.90
C PRO A 200 6.16 0.37 -27.44
N ALA A 201 5.84 -0.81 -27.96
CA ALA A 201 4.50 -1.16 -28.43
C ALA A 201 3.47 -1.11 -27.29
N TRP A 202 3.80 -1.59 -26.09
CA TRP A 202 2.89 -1.59 -24.94
C TRP A 202 2.57 -0.17 -24.46
N VAL A 203 3.55 0.74 -24.53
CA VAL A 203 3.35 2.15 -24.15
C VAL A 203 2.47 2.88 -25.17
N ARG A 204 2.63 2.59 -26.47
CA ARG A 204 1.78 3.15 -27.53
C ARG A 204 0.35 2.65 -27.43
N ASP A 205 0.17 1.35 -27.24
CA ASP A 205 -1.14 0.71 -27.01
C ASP A 205 -1.87 1.37 -25.83
N LEU A 206 -1.21 1.50 -24.66
CA LEU A 206 -1.78 2.17 -23.50
C LEU A 206 -2.14 3.64 -23.76
N ARG A 207 -1.30 4.39 -24.47
CA ARG A 207 -1.61 5.77 -24.89
C ARG A 207 -2.86 5.82 -25.75
N ASP A 208 -2.94 4.96 -26.76
CA ASP A 208 -4.03 4.98 -27.74
C ASP A 208 -5.37 4.54 -27.10
N GLN A 209 -5.32 3.58 -26.16
CA GLN A 209 -6.44 3.24 -25.30
C GLN A 209 -6.89 4.42 -24.42
N CYS A 210 -5.96 5.16 -23.80
CA CYS A 210 -6.29 6.33 -22.98
C CYS A 210 -6.95 7.45 -23.80
N VAL A 211 -6.41 7.76 -24.98
CA VAL A 211 -7.00 8.71 -25.93
C VAL A 211 -8.41 8.28 -26.34
N SER A 212 -8.63 6.99 -26.62
CA SER A 212 -9.96 6.47 -26.97
C SER A 212 -10.95 6.49 -25.80
N ALA A 213 -10.48 6.42 -24.56
CA ALA A 213 -11.33 6.41 -23.36
C ALA A 213 -11.57 7.81 -22.76
N GLY A 214 -10.81 8.83 -23.17
CA GLY A 214 -10.78 10.14 -22.50
C GLY A 214 -10.07 10.13 -21.14
N THR A 215 -9.25 9.11 -20.88
CA THR A 215 -8.40 9.01 -19.69
C THR A 215 -7.11 9.79 -19.93
N ALA A 216 -6.66 10.61 -18.96
CA ALA A 216 -5.41 11.35 -19.11
C ALA A 216 -4.21 10.39 -19.16
N PHE A 217 -3.24 10.63 -20.05
CA PHE A 217 -2.06 9.78 -20.22
C PHE A 217 -0.74 10.48 -19.84
N PHE A 218 0.00 9.87 -18.92
CA PHE A 218 1.33 10.32 -18.50
C PHE A 218 2.39 9.26 -18.80
N PHE A 219 3.34 9.57 -19.68
CA PHE A 219 4.50 8.71 -19.90
C PHE A 219 5.66 9.14 -19.00
N LYS A 220 5.97 8.31 -18.00
CA LYS A 220 6.95 8.65 -16.98
C LYS A 220 8.38 8.43 -17.44
N GLN A 221 8.74 7.25 -17.91
CA GLN A 221 10.12 6.92 -18.33
C GLN A 221 10.20 5.57 -19.04
N TRP A 222 11.24 5.38 -19.87
CA TRP A 222 11.60 4.06 -20.42
C TRP A 222 12.21 3.09 -19.38
N GLY A 223 12.80 3.62 -18.31
CA GLY A 223 13.46 2.82 -17.28
C GLY A 223 14.95 2.54 -17.58
N GLY A 224 15.61 1.84 -16.67
CA GLY A 224 17.04 1.51 -16.77
C GLY A 224 17.78 1.53 -15.43
N ARG A 225 19.11 1.48 -15.48
CA ARG A 225 19.98 1.31 -14.28
C ARG A 225 19.80 2.38 -13.21
N THR A 226 19.39 3.58 -13.60
CA THR A 226 19.08 4.71 -12.72
C THR A 226 17.67 5.22 -13.01
N PRO A 227 16.99 5.87 -12.05
CA PRO A 227 15.79 6.66 -12.35
C PRO A 227 16.07 7.65 -13.49
N LYS A 228 15.06 7.92 -14.33
CA LYS A 228 15.12 8.78 -15.52
C LYS A 228 16.03 8.27 -16.66
N ALA A 229 16.60 7.07 -16.53
CA ALA A 229 17.30 6.42 -17.65
C ALA A 229 16.33 6.18 -18.83
N GLY A 230 16.87 6.26 -20.05
CA GLY A 230 16.11 6.23 -21.31
C GLY A 230 15.27 7.50 -21.59
N GLY A 231 15.04 8.36 -20.59
CA GLY A 231 14.27 9.59 -20.75
C GLY A 231 12.75 9.36 -20.83
N ARG A 232 12.03 10.41 -21.25
CA ARG A 232 10.55 10.52 -21.19
C ARG A 232 9.88 10.82 -22.54
N SER A 233 10.62 10.70 -23.65
CA SER A 233 10.08 10.96 -24.99
C SER A 233 9.45 9.68 -25.55
N LEU A 234 8.21 9.78 -26.03
CA LEU A 234 7.48 8.76 -26.77
C LEU A 234 7.03 9.37 -28.09
N ASP A 235 7.51 8.81 -29.19
CA ASP A 235 7.25 9.28 -30.56
C ASP A 235 7.55 10.78 -30.77
N GLY A 236 8.69 11.23 -30.22
CA GLY A 236 9.24 12.58 -30.44
C GLY A 236 8.77 13.66 -29.47
N ARG A 237 7.79 13.37 -28.59
CA ARG A 237 7.25 14.31 -27.60
C ARG A 237 7.15 13.69 -26.21
N THR A 238 6.96 14.52 -25.19
CA THR A 238 6.54 14.04 -23.87
C THR A 238 5.00 13.92 -23.81
N TRP A 239 4.53 13.18 -22.82
CA TRP A 239 3.13 12.98 -22.49
C TRP A 239 3.00 13.21 -20.99
N ASP A 240 2.47 14.36 -20.61
CA ASP A 240 2.46 14.88 -19.23
C ASP A 240 1.04 15.29 -18.81
N GLU A 241 0.02 14.60 -19.32
CA GLU A 241 -1.38 14.93 -19.01
C GLU A 241 -1.69 14.63 -17.54
N MET A 242 -2.53 15.45 -16.93
CA MET A 242 -2.95 15.36 -15.53
C MET A 242 -4.48 15.27 -15.45
N PRO A 243 -5.04 14.47 -14.51
CA PRO A 243 -6.48 14.32 -14.38
C PRO A 243 -7.13 15.57 -13.79
N GLN A 244 -8.40 15.78 -14.14
CA GLN A 244 -9.28 16.68 -13.41
C GLN A 244 -10.02 15.91 -12.32
N PRO A 245 -10.04 16.39 -11.05
CA PRO A 245 -10.80 15.73 -10.00
C PRO A 245 -12.30 15.67 -10.32
N ARG A 246 -12.90 14.50 -10.12
CA ARG A 246 -14.35 14.31 -10.15
C ARG A 246 -14.99 15.15 -9.04
N LEU A 247 -16.11 15.79 -9.35
CA LEU A 247 -17.00 16.34 -8.33
C LEU A 247 -17.54 15.17 -7.49
N LEU A 248 -17.04 15.04 -6.26
CA LEU A 248 -17.65 14.16 -5.28
C LEU A 248 -18.98 14.78 -4.87
N ALA A 249 -20.07 14.02 -4.99
CA ALA A 249 -21.34 14.44 -4.41
C ALA A 249 -21.16 14.64 -2.91
N GLU A 250 -21.62 15.77 -2.38
CA GLU A 250 -21.54 16.06 -0.95
C GLU A 250 -22.22 14.93 -0.19
N SER A 251 -21.47 14.23 0.66
CA SER A 251 -22.01 13.19 1.52
C SER A 251 -22.93 13.85 2.54
N THR A 252 -24.23 13.90 2.22
CA THR A 252 -25.26 14.40 3.12
C THR A 252 -25.15 13.65 4.44
N THR A 253 -24.66 14.33 5.48
CA THR A 253 -24.55 13.76 6.81
C THR A 253 -25.98 13.54 7.31
N VAL A 254 -26.49 12.32 7.14
CA VAL A 254 -27.77 11.92 7.73
C VAL A 254 -27.56 11.95 9.23
N ALA A 255 -27.97 13.07 9.84
CA ALA A 255 -27.97 13.23 11.28
C ALA A 255 -28.94 12.20 11.85
N THR A 256 -28.41 11.09 12.37
CA THR A 256 -29.19 10.06 13.04
C THR A 256 -29.82 10.66 14.29
N THR A 257 -31.03 11.18 14.16
CA THR A 257 -31.85 11.65 15.27
C THR A 257 -32.18 10.45 16.14
N VAL A 258 -31.44 10.30 17.24
CA VAL A 258 -31.77 9.33 18.28
C VAL A 258 -33.15 9.71 18.83
N PRO A 259 -34.19 8.84 18.71
CA PRO A 259 -35.50 9.16 19.24
C PRO A 259 -35.40 9.30 20.77
N PRO A 260 -36.14 10.25 21.39
CA PRO A 260 -36.05 10.47 22.82
C PRO A 260 -36.52 9.22 23.58
N VAL A 261 -35.76 8.85 24.61
CA VAL A 261 -36.10 7.75 25.52
C VAL A 261 -37.43 8.10 26.22
N VAL A 262 -38.48 7.34 25.93
CA VAL A 262 -39.76 7.46 26.61
C VAL A 262 -39.63 6.90 28.03
N SER A 263 -39.46 7.81 28.99
CA SER A 263 -39.43 7.47 30.42
C SER A 263 -40.82 7.04 30.89
N ILE A 264 -41.07 5.74 30.97
CA ILE A 264 -42.29 5.17 31.54
C ILE A 264 -42.35 5.50 33.03
N ARG A 265 -43.25 6.42 33.42
CA ARG A 265 -43.57 6.67 34.83
C ARG A 265 -44.44 5.53 35.37
N THR A 266 -43.91 4.74 36.29
CA THR A 266 -44.67 3.73 37.05
C THR A 266 -45.50 4.41 38.15
N SER A 267 -46.77 4.68 37.84
CA SER A 267 -47.74 5.11 38.86
C SER A 267 -48.00 3.98 39.86
N HIS A 268 -47.56 4.16 41.10
CA HIS A 268 -47.95 3.27 42.20
C HIS A 268 -49.42 3.53 42.57
N GLY A 269 -50.30 2.60 42.21
CA GLY A 269 -51.68 2.53 42.69
C GLY A 269 -51.87 1.25 43.49
N ALA A 270 -51.91 1.35 44.82
CA ALA A 270 -52.19 0.22 45.70
C ALA A 270 -53.70 0.12 45.98
N GLY A 271 -54.31 -1.02 45.67
CA GLY A 271 -55.70 -1.30 46.04
C GLY A 271 -56.26 -2.55 45.35
N GLY A 272 -56.89 -3.44 46.13
CA GLY A 272 -57.68 -4.57 45.61
C GLY A 272 -57.00 -5.94 45.68
N VAL A 273 -57.14 -6.62 46.82
CA VAL A 273 -56.86 -8.05 46.95
C VAL A 273 -58.08 -8.86 46.50
N THR A 274 -57.93 -9.72 45.49
CA THR A 274 -58.87 -10.84 45.21
C THR A 274 -58.14 -12.03 44.57
N THR A 275 -57.99 -13.11 45.33
CA THR A 275 -57.91 -14.52 44.86
C THR A 275 -59.32 -15.14 44.96
N PRO A 276 -59.64 -16.37 44.46
CA PRO A 276 -58.85 -17.45 43.84
C PRO A 276 -59.22 -17.65 42.34
N SER A 277 -58.94 -18.73 41.58
CA SER A 277 -58.66 -20.16 41.82
C SER A 277 -57.99 -20.81 40.57
N PRO A 278 -57.39 -22.03 40.63
CA PRO A 278 -56.55 -22.56 39.55
C PRO A 278 -57.23 -23.61 38.64
N ASN A 279 -56.81 -23.64 37.36
CA ASN A 279 -56.92 -24.74 36.37
C ASN A 279 -56.09 -24.32 35.13
N GLY A 280 -55.28 -25.14 34.44
CA GLY A 280 -54.82 -26.53 34.62
C GLY A 280 -53.87 -26.93 33.46
N ALA A 281 -53.15 -28.06 33.59
CA ALA A 281 -52.22 -28.68 32.58
C ALA A 281 -51.02 -27.82 32.07
N LEU A 282 -49.74 -28.20 32.13
CA LEU A 282 -49.01 -29.44 32.48
C LEU A 282 -48.97 -30.56 31.41
N ILE A 283 -48.07 -30.41 30.43
CA ILE A 283 -47.36 -31.46 29.64
C ILE A 283 -45.91 -30.92 29.43
N ARG A 284 -44.86 -31.45 30.09
CA ARG A 284 -43.97 -32.59 29.70
C ARG A 284 -43.40 -32.42 28.27
N TRP A 285 -42.11 -32.17 28.02
CA TRP A 285 -40.90 -33.02 28.23
C TRP A 285 -39.68 -32.27 27.60
N LEU A 286 -38.39 -32.64 27.69
CA LEU A 286 -37.62 -33.70 28.37
C LEU A 286 -36.22 -33.15 28.81
N THR A 287 -35.65 -33.77 29.85
CA THR A 287 -34.23 -33.87 30.26
C THR A 287 -33.21 -34.08 29.11
N GLY A 288 -32.00 -33.51 29.12
CA GLY A 288 -30.80 -34.03 29.81
C GLY A 288 -29.72 -34.45 28.77
N ALA A 289 -28.42 -34.59 29.05
CA ALA A 289 -27.65 -34.42 30.29
C ALA A 289 -26.17 -34.05 30.02
N ILE A 290 -25.48 -33.66 31.09
CA ILE A 290 -24.03 -33.41 31.19
C ILE A 290 -23.23 -34.72 31.14
N VAL A 291 -22.06 -34.74 30.49
CA VAL A 291 -20.93 -35.62 30.89
C VAL A 291 -19.61 -34.85 30.77
N GLN A 292 -18.79 -34.90 31.83
CA GLN A 292 -17.45 -34.32 31.91
C GLN A 292 -16.56 -35.21 32.79
N CYS A 293 -15.49 -35.76 32.23
CA CYS A 293 -14.31 -36.40 32.87
C CYS A 293 -13.26 -36.60 31.74
N GLY A 294 -11.94 -36.49 31.91
CA GLY A 294 -11.14 -36.35 33.12
C GLY A 294 -10.13 -37.51 33.22
N GLY A 295 -8.84 -37.27 32.98
CA GLY A 295 -7.81 -38.33 33.07
C GLY A 295 -6.42 -37.90 32.59
N SER A 296 -5.42 -38.00 33.47
CA SER A 296 -4.02 -37.61 33.27
C SER A 296 -3.07 -38.82 33.34
N ALA A 297 -1.88 -38.74 32.70
CA ALA A 297 -0.68 -39.48 33.11
C ALA A 297 0.59 -38.98 32.39
N SER A 298 1.76 -39.21 32.98
CA SER A 298 3.07 -38.65 32.64
C SER A 298 4.14 -39.71 32.31
N ARG A 299 5.18 -39.32 31.53
CA ARG A 299 6.59 -39.83 31.46
C ARG A 299 7.25 -39.37 30.14
N SER A 300 8.58 -39.43 29.91
CA SER A 300 9.76 -39.12 30.74
C SER A 300 11.05 -39.34 29.92
N SER A 301 12.14 -38.59 30.18
CA SER A 301 13.53 -38.81 29.70
C SER A 301 13.79 -38.67 28.18
N ALA A 302 15.01 -38.43 27.67
CA ALA A 302 16.22 -37.71 28.14
C ALA A 302 17.21 -37.62 26.94
N GLY A 303 18.23 -36.74 26.98
CA GLY A 303 19.44 -36.88 26.13
C GLY A 303 19.83 -35.68 25.23
N LEU A 304 20.76 -34.88 25.74
CA LEU A 304 21.75 -34.07 24.98
C LEU A 304 23.04 -34.94 24.84
N PRO A 305 24.07 -34.63 23.99
CA PRO A 305 24.68 -33.29 23.88
C PRO A 305 25.32 -32.88 22.51
N MET A 306 25.97 -31.72 22.54
CA MET A 306 26.86 -31.17 21.50
C MET A 306 28.06 -32.08 21.16
N THR A 307 28.59 -31.91 19.94
CA THR A 307 30.03 -32.08 19.66
C THR A 307 30.56 -30.93 18.81
N LEU A 308 31.80 -30.52 19.08
CA LEU A 308 32.47 -29.34 18.53
C LEU A 308 33.87 -29.78 18.05
N THR A 309 34.16 -29.69 16.75
CA THR A 309 35.46 -30.13 16.21
C THR A 309 35.99 -29.24 15.07
N GLN A 310 36.98 -28.43 15.45
CA GLN A 310 38.18 -27.92 14.76
C GLN A 310 38.29 -27.72 13.22
N VAL A 311 39.02 -26.63 12.93
CA VAL A 311 39.62 -26.19 11.66
C VAL A 311 40.94 -26.95 11.38
N PRO A 312 41.34 -27.13 10.10
CA PRO A 312 42.64 -26.56 9.70
C PRO A 312 42.64 -25.97 8.27
N GLY A 313 43.61 -25.09 7.96
CA GLY A 313 44.01 -24.78 6.58
C GLY A 313 44.05 -23.30 6.20
N ALA A 314 45.21 -22.65 6.35
CA ALA A 314 45.43 -21.28 5.89
C ALA A 314 46.05 -21.22 4.48
N VAL A 315 45.58 -20.31 3.62
CA VAL A 315 46.36 -19.82 2.46
C VAL A 315 46.23 -18.30 2.35
N ARG A 316 47.32 -17.57 2.57
CA ARG A 316 47.44 -16.15 2.20
C ARG A 316 47.73 -16.03 0.70
N ARG A 317 47.06 -15.13 -0.01
CA ARG A 317 47.57 -14.55 -1.26
C ARG A 317 47.48 -13.02 -1.22
N ARG A 318 48.61 -12.36 -1.50
CA ARG A 318 48.73 -10.90 -1.62
C ARG A 318 48.17 -10.42 -2.98
N PRO A 319 47.73 -9.16 -3.11
CA PRO A 319 47.30 -8.60 -4.39
C PRO A 319 48.49 -8.42 -5.34
N ARG A 320 48.24 -8.59 -6.65
CA ARG A 320 49.18 -8.17 -7.70
C ARG A 320 48.87 -6.74 -8.12
N SER A 321 49.89 -5.89 -8.07
CA SER A 321 49.91 -4.58 -8.71
C SER A 321 49.94 -4.75 -10.24
N PHE A 322 49.10 -4.01 -10.96
CA PHE A 322 49.28 -3.78 -12.40
C PHE A 322 49.76 -2.35 -12.63
N SER A 323 50.88 -2.23 -13.35
CA SER A 323 51.43 -0.98 -13.84
C SER A 323 50.78 -0.62 -15.17
N THR A 324 50.41 0.64 -15.36
CA THR A 324 50.01 1.19 -16.66
C THR A 324 51.10 2.11 -17.19
N ALA A 325 51.74 1.70 -18.29
CA ALA A 325 52.68 2.52 -19.06
C ALA A 325 52.35 2.43 -20.56
N ALA A 326 51.89 3.54 -21.14
CA ALA A 326 51.85 3.89 -22.58
C ALA A 326 51.18 5.29 -22.65
N SER A 327 51.76 6.42 -23.07
CA SER A 327 52.64 6.78 -24.20
C SER A 327 51.88 7.29 -25.44
N ARG A 328 52.14 8.57 -25.79
CA ARG A 328 51.97 9.22 -27.11
C ARG A 328 50.50 9.35 -27.59
N ARG A 329 49.95 10.55 -27.83
CA ARG A 329 50.30 11.58 -28.86
C ARG A 329 50.50 11.00 -30.26
N CYS A 330 49.51 11.21 -31.14
CA CYS A 330 49.75 11.54 -32.53
C CYS A 330 48.64 12.51 -33.01
N SER A 331 48.96 13.35 -33.98
CA SER A 331 48.10 14.42 -34.49
C SER A 331 47.52 14.08 -35.84
N THR A 332 46.28 14.49 -36.11
CA THR A 332 45.85 15.18 -37.35
C THR A 332 44.51 15.86 -37.07
#